data_AF-A0A7C5V0K4-F1
#
_entry.id   AF-A0A7C5V0K4-F1
#
_cell.length_a   1.000
_cell.length_b   1.000
_cell.length_c   1.000
_cell.angle_alpha   90.00
_cell.angle_beta   90.00
_cell.angle_gamma   90.00
#
_symmetry.space_group_name_H-M   'P 1'
#
loop_
_entity.id
_entity.type
_entity.pdbx_description
1 polymer ?
#
loop_
_entity_poly.entity_id
_entity_poly.type
_entity_poly.pdbx_seq_one_letter_code
_entity_poly.pdbx_strand_id
1 'polypeptide(L)' 'MEARIPKIYTYADYLQLPEDARVELIDGVIYDMSPAPSRKHQKIVVELTTVINNYLK' A
#
# COMPACT_ATOMS: atom_id res chain seq x y z
N MET A 1 13.63 13.33 28.89
CA MET A 1 13.16 12.31 27.92
C MET A 1 12.80 13.08 26.66
N GLU A 2 13.67 13.08 25.65
CA GLU A 2 13.41 13.79 24.40
C GLU A 2 12.25 13.11 23.68
N ALA A 3 11.19 13.86 23.39
CA ALA A 3 10.11 13.37 22.56
C ALA A 3 10.69 13.13 21.15
N ARG A 4 10.77 11.86 20.72
CA ARG A 4 11.02 11.55 19.32
C ARG A 4 9.82 12.05 18.53
N ILE A 5 9.96 13.19 17.86
CA ILE A 5 9.01 13.60 16.83
C ILE A 5 9.08 12.52 15.75
N PRO A 6 7.98 11.82 15.44
CA PRO A 6 7.98 10.82 14.38
C PRO A 6 8.40 11.50 13.07
N LYS A 7 9.32 10.86 12.34
CA LYS A 7 9.76 11.37 11.04
C LYS A 7 8.56 11.36 10.10
N ILE A 8 8.18 12.56 9.62
CA ILE A 8 7.16 12.74 8.59
C ILE A 8 7.87 12.61 7.24
N TYR A 9 7.41 11.67 6.42
CA TYR A 9 7.93 11.44 5.07
C TYR A 9 7.15 12.27 4.06
N THR A 10 7.86 12.83 3.09
CA THR A 10 7.25 13.52 1.95
C THR A 10 7.10 12.58 0.76
N TYR A 11 6.33 12.99 -0.24
CA TYR A 11 6.26 12.27 -1.50
C TYR A 11 7.64 12.15 -2.19
N ALA A 12 8.51 13.15 -2.06
CA ALA A 12 9.86 13.09 -2.60
C ALA A 12 10.73 12.02 -1.91
N ASP A 13 10.55 11.83 -0.59
CA ASP A 13 11.21 10.75 0.14
C ASP A 13 10.68 9.38 -0.30
N TYR A 14 9.36 9.26 -0.50
CA TYR A 14 8.72 8.04 -0.98
C TYR A 14 9.25 7.60 -2.35
N LEU A 15 9.44 8.53 -3.28
CA LEU A 15 9.98 8.24 -4.62
C LEU A 15 11.44 7.76 -4.61
N GLN A 16 12.18 7.99 -3.51
CA GLN A 16 13.56 7.52 -3.36
C GLN A 16 13.65 6.14 -2.71
N LEU A 17 12.52 5.54 -2.31
CA LEU A 17 12.51 4.20 -1.74
C LEU A 17 12.93 3.15 -2.79
N PRO A 18 13.53 2.03 -2.36
CA PRO A 18 13.84 0.92 -3.25
C PRO A 18 12.62 0.44 -4.04
N GLU A 19 12.80 0.03 -5.30
CA GLU A 19 11.70 -0.46 -6.15
C GLU A 19 10.98 -1.70 -5.57
N ASP A 20 11.68 -2.50 -4.77
CA ASP A 20 11.14 -3.67 -4.10
C ASP A 20 10.42 -3.34 -2.78
N ALA A 21 10.48 -2.09 -2.32
CA ALA A 21 9.75 -1.64 -1.14
C ALA A 21 8.24 -1.61 -1.42
N ARG A 22 7.50 -2.51 -0.77
CA ARG A 22 6.04 -2.58 -0.84
C ARG A 22 5.45 -1.78 0.31
N VAL A 23 5.42 -0.46 0.17
CA VAL A 23 4.91 0.43 1.22
C VAL A 23 3.94 1.48 0.69
N GLU A 24 3.09 1.97 1.57
CA GLU A 24 2.18 3.09 1.30
C GLU A 24 2.56 4.30 2.17
N LEU A 25 2.55 5.50 1.59
CA LEU A 25 2.72 6.75 2.32
C LEU A 25 1.33 7.36 2.58
N ILE A 26 0.89 7.38 3.84
CA ILE A 26 -0.40 7.93 4.26
C ILE A 26 -0.15 8.93 5.38
N ASP A 27 -0.57 10.17 5.18
CA ASP A 27 -0.40 11.29 6.15
C ASP A 27 1.03 11.45 6.67
N GLY A 28 2.01 11.23 5.79
CA GLY A 28 3.44 11.34 6.13
C GLY A 28 4.01 10.13 6.87
N VAL A 29 3.23 9.06 7.03
CA VAL A 29 3.64 7.81 7.67
C VAL A 29 3.77 6.70 6.62
N ILE A 30 4.86 5.95 6.68
CA ILE A 30 5.10 4.79 5.83
C ILE A 30 4.48 3.55 6.49
N TYR A 31 3.61 2.86 5.75
CA TYR A 31 2.99 1.59 6.12
C TYR A 31 3.57 0.46 5.28
N ASP A 32 4.11 -0.57 5.92
CA ASP A 32 4.59 -1.78 5.25
C ASP A 32 3.40 -2.66 4.82
N MET A 33 3.36 -3.02 3.54
CA MET A 33 2.32 -3.88 2.96
C MET A 33 2.61 -5.38 3.15
N SER A 34 3.53 -5.71 4.05
CA SER A 34 3.82 -7.06 4.50
C SER A 34 2.89 -7.49 5.66
N PRO A 35 2.45 -8.76 5.70
CA PRO A 35 2.71 -9.81 4.71
C PRO A 35 1.91 -9.62 3.42
N ALA A 36 2.42 -10.19 2.33
CA ALA A 36 1.74 -10.19 1.04
C ALA A 36 0.29 -10.73 1.15
N PRO A 37 -0.66 -10.25 0.33
CA PRO A 37 -2.06 -10.60 0.49
C PRO A 37 -2.32 -12.10 0.34
N SER A 38 -3.19 -12.63 1.19
CA SER A 38 -3.51 -14.07 1.19
C SER A 38 -4.20 -14.54 -0.10
N ARG A 39 -4.14 -15.85 -0.37
CA ARG A 39 -4.91 -16.47 -1.48
C ARG A 39 -6.41 -16.17 -1.43
N LYS A 40 -6.98 -16.06 -0.23
CA LYS A 40 -8.40 -15.70 -0.03
C LYS A 40 -8.66 -14.25 -0.45
N HIS A 41 -7.78 -13.33 -0.08
CA HIS A 41 -7.85 -11.94 -0.53
C HIS A 41 -7.81 -11.86 -2.06
N GLN A 42 -6.85 -12.55 -2.69
CA GLN A 42 -6.73 -12.57 -4.15
C GLN A 42 -7.98 -13.10 -4.84
N LYS A 43 -8.58 -14.18 -4.31
CA LYS A 43 -9.84 -14.72 -4.85
C LYS A 43 -10.95 -13.66 -4.84
N ILE A 44 -11.13 -12.94 -3.74
CA ILE A 44 -12.19 -11.94 -3.62
C ILE A 44 -11.98 -10.78 -4.60
N VAL A 45 -10.74 -10.29 -4.72
CA VAL A 45 -10.40 -9.19 -5.64
C VAL A 45 -10.65 -9.58 -7.09
N VAL A 46 -10.31 -10.81 -7.49
CA VAL A 46 -10.52 -11.31 -8.87
C VAL A 46 -12.01 -11.39 -9.20
N GLU A 47 -12.83 -11.94 -8.32
CA GLU A 47 -14.28 -12.02 -8.53
C GLU A 47 -14.91 -10.63 -8.64
N LEU A 48 -14.56 -9.72 -7.73
CA LEU A 48 -15.06 -8.34 -7.76
C LEU A 48 -14.69 -7.63 -9.07
N THR A 49 -13.41 -7.73 -9.46
CA THR A 49 -12.92 -7.13 -10.71
C THR A 49 -13.63 -7.72 -11.92
N THR A 50 -13.91 -9.02 -11.92
CA THR A 50 -14.63 -9.69 -13.01
C THR A 50 -16.06 -9.19 -13.14
N VAL A 51 -16.79 -9.03 -12.04
CA VAL A 51 -18.16 -8.49 -12.04
C VAL A 51 -18.18 -7.07 -12.61
N ILE A 52 -17.27 -6.20 -12.14
CA ILE A 52 -17.18 -4.81 -12.63
C ILE A 52 -16.87 -4.81 -14.14
N ASN A 53 -15.87 -5.58 -14.56
CA ASN A 53 -15.48 -5.66 -15.98
C ASN A 53 -16.63 -6.16 -16.88
N ASN A 54 -17.41 -7.13 -16.42
CA ASN A 54 -18.55 -7.64 -17.19
C ASN A 54 -19.68 -6.62 -17.31
N TYR A 55 -19.87 -5.75 -16.31
CA TYR A 55 -20.85 -4.67 -16.36
C TYR A 55 -20.44 -3.53 -17.31
N LEU A 56 -19.13 -3.26 -17.42
CA LEU A 56 -18.61 -2.18 -18.27
C LEU A 56 -18.50 -2.55 -19.75
N LYS A 57 -18.61 -3.84 -20.09
CA LYS A 57 -18.60 -4.35 -21.47
C LYS A 57 -19.98 -4.29 -22.09
#